data_AF-A0A168PH27-F1
#
_entry.id   AF-A0A168PH27-F1
#
_cell.length_a   1.000
_cell.length_b   1.000
_cell.length_c   1.000
_cell.angle_alpha   90.00
_cell.angle_beta   90.00
_cell.angle_gamma   90.00
#
_symmetry.space_group_name_H-M   'P 1'
#
loop_
_entity.id
_entity.type
_entity.pdbx_description
1 polymer ?
#
loop_
_entity_poly.entity_id
_entity_poly.type
_entity_poly.pdbx_seq_one_letter_code
_entity_poly.pdbx_strand_id
1 'polypeptide(L)'
;MKAIFSTLLAIALMVMLTSAAPLEKRLKSCYKHATLTQYWIPKQGDKDMLNNGKTVTLNGPKTKALKTKKGKTIAKVSKTTYEKFQMEGTGLLENGIMVNLDSGKNTFVEVNRKKAPYGLGSDDDNSLEPWVSVASNDMKVGTTLYIKELDGLKLPDGKKHNGCVRVDDEGWSFDGCQLDFYVLQFSAYNKLDDTLPGHVTVKKQKCKILSYVTSKVESWAELNV
;
A
#
# COMPACT_ATOMS: atom_id res chain seq x y z
N MET A 1 -26.32 -59.27 52.58
CA MET A 1 -26.42 -59.40 51.10
C MET A 1 -27.01 -58.10 50.57
N LYS A 2 -26.42 -57.56 49.48
CA LYS A 2 -26.72 -56.29 48.77
C LYS A 2 -25.94 -55.05 49.25
N ALA A 3 -24.82 -54.86 48.56
CA ALA A 3 -24.08 -53.62 48.45
C ALA A 3 -24.89 -52.58 47.63
N ILE A 4 -24.76 -51.30 47.98
CA ILE A 4 -25.18 -50.19 47.14
C ILE A 4 -23.98 -49.27 47.00
N PHE A 5 -23.29 -49.39 45.88
CA PHE A 5 -22.30 -48.43 45.39
C PHE A 5 -23.06 -47.18 44.96
N SER A 6 -22.83 -46.05 45.63
CA SER A 6 -23.33 -44.75 45.20
C SER A 6 -22.20 -44.00 44.52
N THR A 7 -22.11 -44.14 43.20
CA THR A 7 -21.18 -43.39 42.34
C THR A 7 -21.75 -41.98 42.13
N LEU A 8 -21.20 -40.98 42.82
CA LEU A 8 -21.49 -39.57 42.49
C LEU A 8 -20.78 -39.22 41.18
N LEU A 9 -21.56 -39.07 40.10
CA LEU A 9 -21.10 -38.54 38.83
C LEU A 9 -21.26 -37.02 38.86
N ALA A 10 -20.17 -36.28 39.08
CA ALA A 10 -20.16 -34.83 38.95
C ALA A 10 -20.13 -34.45 37.46
N ILE A 11 -21.28 -34.10 36.90
CA ILE A 11 -21.38 -33.57 35.54
C ILE A 11 -21.04 -32.07 35.60
N ALA A 12 -19.80 -31.73 35.25
CA ALA A 12 -19.39 -30.34 35.04
C ALA A 12 -19.96 -29.85 33.70
N LEU A 13 -21.03 -29.06 33.75
CA LEU A 13 -21.63 -28.41 32.59
C LEU A 13 -20.75 -27.23 32.18
N MET A 14 -19.82 -27.42 31.24
CA MET A 14 -19.11 -26.32 30.59
C MET A 14 -20.10 -25.54 29.72
N VAL A 15 -20.53 -24.38 30.20
CA VAL A 15 -21.27 -23.40 29.40
C VAL A 15 -20.27 -22.78 28.41
N MET A 16 -20.25 -23.30 27.19
CA MET A 16 -19.57 -22.66 26.06
C MET A 16 -20.31 -21.36 25.73
N LEU A 17 -19.80 -20.23 26.24
CA LEU A 17 -20.19 -18.91 25.77
C LEU A 17 -19.73 -18.78 24.31
N THR A 18 -20.62 -19.09 23.37
CA THR A 18 -20.42 -18.79 21.96
C THR A 18 -20.46 -17.27 21.80
N SER A 19 -19.32 -16.61 21.87
CA SER A 19 -19.19 -15.22 21.45
C SER A 19 -19.51 -15.14 19.96
N ALA A 20 -20.70 -14.64 19.61
CA ALA A 20 -21.05 -14.34 18.23
C ALA A 20 -19.99 -13.39 17.68
N ALA A 21 -19.23 -13.83 16.68
CA ALA A 21 -18.25 -12.97 16.01
C ALA A 21 -18.98 -11.74 15.46
N PRO A 22 -18.42 -10.52 15.59
CA PRO A 22 -19.02 -9.32 15.03
C PRO A 22 -19.29 -9.54 13.54
N LEU A 23 -20.50 -9.21 13.07
CA LEU A 23 -20.81 -9.20 11.66
C LEU A 23 -19.85 -8.21 10.98
N GLU A 24 -18.85 -8.71 10.26
CA GLU A 24 -17.99 -7.84 9.47
C GLU A 24 -18.87 -7.04 8.51
N LYS A 25 -18.76 -5.71 8.55
CA LYS A 25 -19.48 -4.84 7.64
C LYS A 25 -19.24 -5.31 6.20
N ARG A 26 -20.33 -5.61 5.50
CA ARG A 26 -20.30 -5.95 4.08
C ARG A 26 -19.72 -4.76 3.32
N LEU A 27 -18.95 -5.07 2.28
CA LEU A 27 -18.40 -4.07 1.37
C LEU A 27 -19.54 -3.27 0.72
N LYS A 28 -19.36 -1.96 0.53
CA LYS A 28 -20.35 -1.11 -0.17
C LYS A 28 -20.61 -1.66 -1.58
N SER A 29 -21.84 -1.53 -2.07
CA SER A 29 -22.25 -2.09 -3.37
C SER A 29 -21.47 -1.53 -4.56
N CYS A 30 -21.03 -0.27 -4.47
CA CYS A 30 -20.19 0.40 -5.47
C CYS A 30 -18.89 -0.37 -5.78
N TYR A 31 -18.38 -1.19 -4.86
CA TYR A 31 -17.15 -1.95 -5.09
C TYR A 31 -17.27 -3.07 -6.13
N LYS A 32 -18.49 -3.35 -6.61
CA LYS A 32 -18.67 -4.17 -7.82
C LYS A 32 -18.20 -3.45 -9.09
N HIS A 33 -17.93 -2.15 -9.01
CA HIS A 33 -17.46 -1.27 -10.09
C HIS A 33 -16.63 -0.11 -9.49
N ALA A 34 -15.68 -0.44 -8.62
CA ALA A 34 -14.84 0.56 -7.96
C ALA A 34 -13.92 1.25 -8.98
N THR A 35 -13.66 2.55 -8.80
CA THR A 35 -12.60 3.22 -9.55
C THR A 35 -11.24 2.65 -9.14
N LEU A 36 -10.37 2.40 -10.12
CA LEU A 36 -8.99 2.00 -9.89
C LEU A 36 -8.05 3.07 -10.46
N THR A 37 -7.21 3.61 -9.60
CA THR A 37 -6.05 4.43 -9.99
C THR A 37 -4.77 3.70 -9.61
N GLN A 38 -3.62 4.31 -9.92
CA GLN A 38 -2.31 3.80 -9.56
C GLN A 38 -1.48 4.92 -8.94
N TYR A 39 -0.63 4.57 -7.97
CA TYR A 39 0.38 5.45 -7.41
C TYR A 39 1.73 4.74 -7.28
N TRP A 40 2.81 5.52 -7.25
CA TRP A 40 4.18 5.03 -7.26
C TRP A 40 5.07 5.89 -6.37
N ILE A 41 6.32 5.47 -6.16
CA ILE A 41 7.33 6.29 -5.50
C ILE A 41 8.12 7.05 -6.58
N PRO A 42 8.08 8.40 -6.59
CA PRO A 42 9.00 9.20 -7.36
C PRO A 42 10.42 8.98 -6.85
N LYS A 43 11.33 8.66 -7.76
CA LYS A 43 12.75 8.51 -7.46
C LYS A 43 13.53 9.65 -8.07
N GLN A 44 14.34 10.34 -7.26
CA GLN A 44 15.24 11.37 -7.76
C GLN A 44 16.14 10.78 -8.85
N GLY A 45 16.30 11.50 -9.96
CA GLY A 45 17.07 11.04 -11.12
C GLY A 45 16.26 10.24 -12.14
N ASP A 46 15.13 9.63 -11.76
CA ASP A 46 14.29 8.84 -12.66
C ASP A 46 13.32 9.70 -13.48
N LYS A 47 12.72 9.07 -14.51
CA LYS A 47 11.57 9.63 -15.23
C LYS A 47 10.31 9.58 -14.37
N ASP A 48 9.46 10.58 -14.53
CA ASP A 48 8.15 10.71 -13.90
C ASP A 48 7.18 11.48 -14.83
N MET A 49 5.96 11.77 -14.37
CA MET A 49 4.92 12.49 -15.08
C MET A 49 4.35 13.63 -14.22
N LEU A 50 4.20 14.80 -14.86
CA LEU A 50 3.47 15.94 -14.29
C LEU A 50 1.95 15.73 -14.43
N ASN A 51 1.15 16.47 -13.65
CA ASN A 51 -0.32 16.38 -13.67
C ASN A 51 -0.96 16.67 -15.03
N ASN A 52 -0.24 17.30 -15.95
CA ASN A 52 -0.71 17.55 -17.32
C ASN A 52 -0.28 16.44 -18.31
N GLY A 53 0.20 15.30 -17.81
CA GLY A 53 0.66 14.17 -18.62
C GLY A 53 2.08 14.30 -19.18
N LYS A 54 2.77 15.43 -18.98
CA LYS A 54 4.12 15.62 -19.52
C LYS A 54 5.14 14.79 -18.74
N THR A 55 5.90 13.94 -19.46
CA THR A 55 7.06 13.24 -18.90
C THR A 55 8.20 14.20 -18.55
N VAL A 56 8.82 13.98 -17.40
CA VAL A 56 9.95 14.75 -16.88
C VAL A 56 11.01 13.82 -16.28
N THR A 57 12.22 14.32 -16.08
CA THR A 57 13.24 13.65 -15.25
C THR A 57 13.43 14.44 -13.96
N LEU A 58 13.51 13.76 -12.82
CA LEU A 58 13.58 14.36 -11.49
C LEU A 58 15.01 14.77 -11.09
N ASN A 59 15.69 15.56 -11.93
CA ASN A 59 17.13 15.85 -11.84
C ASN A 59 17.49 17.36 -11.94
N GLY A 60 16.53 18.27 -11.75
CA GLY A 60 16.77 19.71 -11.85
C GLY A 60 17.62 20.32 -10.72
N PRO A 61 17.89 21.64 -10.74
CA PRO A 61 18.70 22.32 -9.73
C PRO A 61 18.16 22.16 -8.30
N LYS A 62 19.02 21.76 -7.36
CA LYS A 62 18.69 21.42 -5.96
C LYS A 62 18.35 22.65 -5.11
N THR A 63 17.18 23.24 -5.33
CA THR A 63 16.73 24.50 -4.72
C THR A 63 15.73 24.34 -3.57
N LYS A 64 15.05 23.19 -3.47
CA LYS A 64 14.05 22.92 -2.42
C LYS A 64 14.64 22.02 -1.34
N ALA A 65 14.44 22.37 -0.07
CA ALA A 65 14.86 21.55 1.06
C ALA A 65 13.72 20.63 1.50
N LEU A 66 13.98 19.32 1.58
CA LEU A 66 13.14 18.37 2.30
C LEU A 66 13.44 18.55 3.79
N LYS A 67 12.45 18.98 4.57
CA LYS A 67 12.63 19.28 6.00
C LYS A 67 11.74 18.39 6.85
N THR A 68 12.26 18.00 8.01
CA THR A 68 11.47 17.43 9.10
C THR A 68 10.55 18.47 9.73
N LYS A 69 9.57 18.03 10.51
CA LYS A 69 8.70 18.90 11.32
C LYS A 69 9.47 19.81 12.29
N LYS A 70 10.66 19.38 12.73
CA LYS A 70 11.58 20.17 13.57
C LYS A 70 12.49 21.12 12.77
N GLY A 71 12.30 21.23 11.45
CA GLY A 71 13.08 22.12 10.58
C GLY A 71 14.44 21.58 10.12
N LYS A 72 14.89 20.43 10.64
CA LYS A 72 16.13 19.76 10.15
C LYS A 72 15.96 19.44 8.67
N THR A 73 16.95 19.83 7.86
CA THR A 73 17.01 19.46 6.44
C THR A 73 17.54 18.04 6.30
N ILE A 74 16.81 17.22 5.54
CA ILE A 74 17.18 15.85 5.16
C ILE A 74 18.06 15.92 3.90
N ALA A 75 17.57 16.60 2.86
CA ALA A 75 18.28 16.79 1.60
C ALA A 75 17.77 18.04 0.86
N LYS A 76 18.50 18.46 -0.18
CA LYS A 76 18.01 19.42 -1.18
C LYS A 76 17.76 18.71 -2.51
N VAL A 77 16.61 18.99 -3.11
CA VAL A 77 16.15 18.41 -4.38
C VAL A 77 15.64 19.49 -5.32
N SER A 78 15.36 19.11 -6.57
CA SER A 78 14.74 20.03 -7.53
C SER A 78 13.32 20.42 -7.10
N LYS A 79 12.82 21.56 -7.59
CA LYS A 79 11.43 21.97 -7.34
C LYS A 79 10.45 20.88 -7.76
N THR A 80 10.61 20.33 -8.95
CA THR A 80 9.77 19.25 -9.49
C THR A 80 9.84 17.99 -8.64
N THR A 81 11.05 17.58 -8.20
CA THR A 81 11.23 16.42 -7.32
C THR A 81 10.50 16.63 -6.00
N TYR A 82 10.62 17.81 -5.37
CA TYR A 82 9.91 18.13 -4.13
C TYR A 82 8.39 18.05 -4.31
N GLU A 83 7.86 18.63 -5.39
CA GLU A 83 6.42 18.63 -5.68
C GLU A 83 5.88 17.23 -5.94
N LYS A 84 6.65 16.37 -6.62
CA LYS A 84 6.31 14.95 -6.78
C LYS A 84 6.35 14.18 -5.47
N PHE A 85 7.36 14.40 -4.62
CA PHE A 85 7.45 13.75 -3.31
C PHE A 85 6.30 14.15 -2.39
N GLN A 86 5.88 15.43 -2.46
CA GLN A 86 4.69 15.90 -1.75
C GLN A 86 3.42 15.25 -2.28
N MET A 87 3.30 15.13 -3.60
CA MET A 87 2.10 14.64 -4.27
C MET A 87 1.83 13.16 -3.99
N GLU A 88 2.85 12.32 -4.19
CA GLU A 88 2.74 10.88 -3.97
C GLU A 88 2.85 10.49 -2.49
N GLY A 89 3.18 11.44 -1.61
CA GLY A 89 3.35 11.20 -0.17
C GLY A 89 4.62 10.42 0.21
N THR A 90 5.38 9.90 -0.76
CA THR A 90 6.65 9.20 -0.57
C THR A 90 7.66 9.66 -1.62
N GLY A 91 8.96 9.54 -1.34
CA GLY A 91 10.01 9.78 -2.33
C GLY A 91 11.30 9.05 -2.00
N LEU A 92 12.03 8.63 -3.04
CA LEU A 92 13.32 7.96 -2.91
C LEU A 92 14.43 8.84 -3.49
N LEU A 93 15.42 9.18 -2.68
CA LEU A 93 16.61 9.91 -3.09
C LEU A 93 17.63 8.97 -3.75
N GLU A 94 18.49 9.52 -4.61
CA GLU A 94 19.56 8.76 -5.32
C GLU A 94 20.54 8.05 -4.37
N ASN A 95 20.66 8.52 -3.13
CA ASN A 95 21.52 7.92 -2.11
C ASN A 95 20.80 6.86 -1.25
N GLY A 96 19.61 6.40 -1.67
CA GLY A 96 18.84 5.36 -0.98
C GLY A 96 18.00 5.84 0.21
N ILE A 97 18.14 7.11 0.62
CA ILE A 97 17.27 7.69 1.66
C ILE A 97 15.85 7.79 1.09
N MET A 98 14.90 7.15 1.77
CA MET A 98 13.49 7.30 1.48
C MET A 98 12.85 8.23 2.50
N VAL A 99 11.93 9.06 2.01
CA VAL A 99 11.13 9.95 2.84
C VAL A 99 9.66 9.68 2.62
N ASN A 100 8.88 9.74 3.69
CA ASN A 100 7.42 9.86 3.63
C ASN A 100 7.01 11.26 4.09
N LEU A 101 5.88 11.74 3.57
CA LEU A 101 5.24 12.95 4.07
C LEU A 101 4.79 12.71 5.52
N ASP A 102 5.03 13.68 6.38
CA ASP A 102 4.57 13.68 7.78
C ASP A 102 3.11 14.16 7.85
N SER A 103 2.58 14.43 9.05
CA SER A 103 1.24 14.93 9.36
C SER A 103 0.88 16.31 8.75
N GLY A 104 1.62 16.79 7.74
CA GLY A 104 1.42 18.09 7.10
C GLY A 104 1.98 18.12 5.69
N LYS A 105 1.57 19.11 4.89
CA LYS A 105 1.84 19.14 3.44
C LYS A 105 3.29 19.36 3.04
N ASN A 106 4.18 19.78 3.94
CA ASN A 106 5.52 20.29 3.57
C ASN A 106 6.67 19.74 4.43
N THR A 107 6.40 18.72 5.23
CA THR A 107 7.37 18.13 6.15
C THR A 107 7.46 16.64 5.90
N PHE A 108 8.65 16.10 6.09
CA PHE A 108 8.99 14.73 5.75
C PHE A 108 9.65 14.02 6.93
N VAL A 109 9.50 12.70 6.97
CA VAL A 109 10.24 11.82 7.88
C VAL A 109 11.12 10.90 7.06
N GLU A 110 12.34 10.63 7.55
CA GLU A 110 13.18 9.57 6.99
C GLU A 110 12.59 8.21 7.37
N VAL A 111 12.36 7.35 6.38
CA VAL A 111 11.75 6.03 6.58
C VAL A 111 12.79 5.06 7.12
N ASN A 112 12.43 4.30 8.15
CA ASN A 112 13.23 3.16 8.57
C ASN A 112 13.06 1.99 7.58
N ARG A 113 13.93 1.94 6.56
CA ARG A 113 13.90 0.94 5.48
C ARG A 113 14.01 -0.51 5.94
N LYS A 114 14.49 -0.78 7.16
CA LYS A 114 14.49 -2.16 7.72
C LYS A 114 13.09 -2.64 8.10
N LYS A 115 12.18 -1.71 8.41
CA LYS A 115 10.79 -2.00 8.76
C LYS A 115 9.85 -1.78 7.57
N ALA A 116 10.07 -0.68 6.85
CA ALA A 116 9.25 -0.26 5.73
C ALA A 116 10.12 -0.05 4.48
N PRO A 117 10.58 -1.13 3.84
CA PRO A 117 11.51 -1.05 2.70
C PRO A 117 10.93 -0.32 1.49
N TYR A 118 9.60 -0.19 1.38
CA TYR A 118 8.94 0.46 0.25
C TYR A 118 8.02 1.61 0.68
N GLY A 119 8.28 2.21 1.84
CA GLY A 119 7.52 3.36 2.34
C GLY A 119 6.48 2.98 3.38
N LEU A 120 6.04 3.99 4.12
CA LEU A 120 5.00 3.88 5.14
C LEU A 120 3.63 4.04 4.48
N GLY A 121 2.66 3.28 4.97
CA GLY A 121 1.24 3.51 4.67
C GLY A 121 0.62 4.57 5.59
N SER A 122 -0.70 4.56 5.70
CA SER A 122 -1.47 5.55 6.48
C SER A 122 -1.51 5.30 8.00
N ASP A 123 -1.09 4.12 8.45
CA ASP A 123 -1.00 3.75 9.88
C ASP A 123 0.49 3.61 10.27
N ASP A 124 0.84 4.02 11.50
CA ASP A 124 2.21 4.20 11.98
C ASP A 124 3.05 2.91 11.93
N ASP A 125 2.38 1.75 11.96
CA ASP A 125 2.99 0.43 11.94
C ASP A 125 2.84 -0.30 10.60
N ASN A 126 2.31 0.36 9.55
CA ASN A 126 2.10 -0.28 8.26
C ASN A 126 3.18 0.04 7.22
N SER A 127 3.69 -1.00 6.56
CA SER A 127 4.59 -0.90 5.42
C SER A 127 3.84 -1.17 4.13
N LEU A 128 4.07 -0.33 3.13
CA LEU A 128 3.65 -0.62 1.77
C LEU A 128 4.45 -1.81 1.21
N GLU A 129 3.79 -2.63 0.40
CA GLU A 129 4.38 -3.73 -0.35
C GLU A 129 3.98 -3.62 -1.82
N PRO A 130 4.95 -3.55 -2.75
CA PRO A 130 4.69 -3.43 -4.18
C PRO A 130 3.70 -4.47 -4.66
N TRP A 131 2.76 -4.05 -5.50
CA TRP A 131 1.81 -4.90 -6.20
C TRP A 131 0.73 -5.54 -5.34
N VAL A 132 0.72 -5.30 -4.03
CA VAL A 132 -0.32 -5.86 -3.15
C VAL A 132 -0.92 -4.85 -2.19
N SER A 133 -0.27 -3.70 -1.97
CA SER A 133 -0.87 -2.59 -1.24
C SER A 133 -1.84 -1.81 -2.11
N VAL A 134 -2.97 -1.42 -1.53
CA VAL A 134 -3.91 -0.44 -2.09
C VAL A 134 -4.25 0.64 -1.06
N ALA A 135 -4.47 1.86 -1.54
CA ALA A 135 -5.05 2.93 -0.75
C ALA A 135 -6.58 2.91 -0.81
N SER A 136 -7.26 3.16 0.32
CA SER A 136 -8.73 3.28 0.36
C SER A 136 -9.21 4.05 1.59
N ASN A 137 -10.12 5.01 1.44
CA ASN A 137 -10.55 5.89 2.55
C ASN A 137 -11.80 5.41 3.30
N ASP A 138 -12.45 4.36 2.83
CA ASP A 138 -13.67 3.80 3.44
C ASP A 138 -13.56 2.32 3.76
N MET A 139 -12.34 1.79 3.77
CA MET A 139 -12.00 0.46 4.26
C MET A 139 -10.97 0.53 5.38
N LYS A 140 -11.06 -0.42 6.31
CA LYS A 140 -10.07 -0.52 7.38
C LYS A 140 -8.73 -1.04 6.83
N VAL A 141 -7.63 -0.42 7.23
CA VAL A 141 -6.26 -0.94 7.03
C VAL A 141 -6.16 -2.42 7.47
N GLY A 142 -5.41 -3.19 6.69
CA GLY A 142 -5.26 -4.65 6.84
C GLY A 142 -6.38 -5.47 6.19
N THR A 143 -7.43 -4.84 5.64
CA THR A 143 -8.49 -5.58 4.93
C THR A 143 -7.94 -6.23 3.67
N THR A 144 -8.07 -7.56 3.56
CA THR A 144 -7.76 -8.29 2.33
C THR A 144 -8.91 -8.21 1.34
N LEU A 145 -8.57 -7.93 0.09
CA LEU A 145 -9.47 -7.81 -1.04
C LEU A 145 -9.03 -8.73 -2.18
N TYR A 146 -10.01 -9.20 -2.92
CA TYR A 146 -9.80 -9.82 -4.21
C TYR A 146 -10.33 -8.90 -5.31
N ILE A 147 -9.47 -8.53 -6.25
CA ILE A 147 -9.78 -7.72 -7.43
C ILE A 147 -9.72 -8.64 -8.64
N LYS A 148 -10.86 -8.84 -9.31
CA LYS A 148 -10.98 -9.82 -10.40
C LYS A 148 -10.02 -9.52 -11.56
N GLU A 149 -9.85 -8.25 -11.88
CA GLU A 149 -9.07 -7.75 -13.01
C GLU A 149 -7.55 -7.83 -12.76
N LEU A 150 -7.14 -7.99 -11.49
CA LEU A 150 -5.74 -8.26 -11.14
C LEU A 150 -5.42 -9.77 -11.12
N ASP A 151 -6.39 -10.68 -11.23
CA ASP A 151 -6.11 -12.12 -11.28
C ASP A 151 -5.67 -12.52 -12.69
N GLY A 152 -4.46 -13.10 -12.78
CA GLY A 152 -3.80 -13.43 -14.04
C GLY A 152 -3.10 -12.27 -14.73
N LEU A 153 -3.20 -11.05 -14.20
CA LEU A 153 -2.50 -9.87 -14.72
C LEU A 153 -0.98 -10.12 -14.73
N LYS A 154 -0.34 -9.89 -15.87
CA LYS A 154 1.12 -9.97 -15.96
C LYS A 154 1.74 -8.67 -15.45
N LEU A 155 2.51 -8.77 -14.38
CA LEU A 155 3.30 -7.66 -13.84
C LEU A 155 4.50 -7.36 -14.74
N PRO A 156 5.16 -6.19 -14.59
CA PRO A 156 6.29 -5.80 -15.43
C PRO A 156 7.48 -6.77 -15.48
N ASP A 157 7.62 -7.63 -14.47
CA ASP A 157 8.65 -8.68 -14.39
C ASP A 157 8.21 -10.03 -14.99
N GLY A 158 6.96 -10.12 -15.46
CA GLY A 158 6.36 -11.32 -16.05
C GLY A 158 5.64 -12.22 -15.05
N LYS A 159 5.72 -11.97 -13.74
CA LYS A 159 4.91 -12.70 -12.75
C LYS A 159 3.42 -12.44 -12.99
N LYS A 160 2.59 -13.42 -12.66
CA LYS A 160 1.13 -13.27 -12.70
C LYS A 160 0.60 -12.93 -11.33
N HIS A 161 -0.12 -11.83 -11.22
CA HIS A 161 -0.81 -11.44 -10.01
C HIS A 161 -2.03 -12.36 -9.77
N ASN A 162 -2.37 -12.64 -8.51
CA ASN A 162 -3.42 -13.60 -8.12
C ASN A 162 -4.73 -12.93 -7.66
N GLY A 163 -4.92 -11.66 -8.02
CA GLY A 163 -6.06 -10.84 -7.61
C GLY A 163 -6.04 -10.34 -6.16
N CYS A 164 -5.16 -10.84 -5.29
CA CYS A 164 -5.19 -10.55 -3.85
C CYS A 164 -4.38 -9.31 -3.48
N VAL A 165 -5.03 -8.36 -2.83
CA VAL A 165 -4.42 -7.11 -2.32
C VAL A 165 -4.87 -6.83 -0.88
N ARG A 166 -4.19 -5.89 -0.22
CA ARG A 166 -4.44 -5.48 1.15
C ARG A 166 -4.54 -3.96 1.22
N VAL A 167 -5.55 -3.46 1.93
CA VAL A 167 -5.67 -2.03 2.22
C VAL A 167 -4.55 -1.66 3.17
N ASP A 168 -3.59 -0.87 2.69
CA ASP A 168 -2.42 -0.49 3.46
C ASP A 168 -2.25 1.01 3.62
N ASP A 169 -3.07 1.80 2.91
CA ASP A 169 -2.85 3.23 2.77
C ASP A 169 -4.18 3.98 2.65
N GLU A 170 -4.11 5.30 2.70
CA GLU A 170 -5.21 6.24 2.51
C GLU A 170 -4.81 7.32 1.50
N GLY A 171 -5.78 7.75 0.69
CA GLY A 171 -5.59 8.78 -0.32
C GLY A 171 -6.11 10.15 0.14
N TRP A 172 -5.54 11.22 -0.40
CA TRP A 172 -5.99 12.59 -0.12
C TRP A 172 -6.70 13.25 -1.31
N SER A 173 -6.82 12.54 -2.44
CA SER A 173 -7.39 13.01 -3.71
C SER A 173 -8.73 12.38 -4.08
N PHE A 174 -9.23 11.44 -3.28
CA PHE A 174 -10.47 10.71 -3.54
C PHE A 174 -11.24 10.41 -2.24
N ASP A 175 -12.51 10.02 -2.36
CA ASP A 175 -13.38 9.67 -1.23
C ASP A 175 -13.50 8.14 -1.08
N GLY A 176 -14.71 7.58 -1.09
CA GLY A 176 -14.91 6.13 -1.01
C GLY A 176 -15.10 5.45 -2.37
N CYS A 177 -15.19 4.12 -2.37
CA CYS A 177 -15.44 3.32 -3.59
C CYS A 177 -14.35 3.44 -4.67
N GLN A 178 -13.15 3.88 -4.26
CA GLN A 178 -11.95 3.93 -5.10
C GLN A 178 -10.82 3.16 -4.40
N LEU A 179 -9.98 2.55 -5.22
CA LEU A 179 -8.71 1.97 -4.81
C LEU A 179 -7.60 2.63 -5.60
N ASP A 180 -6.50 2.97 -4.92
CA ASP A 180 -5.27 3.38 -5.57
C ASP A 180 -4.25 2.24 -5.47
N PHE A 181 -3.81 1.69 -6.60
CA PHE A 181 -2.95 0.52 -6.62
C PHE A 181 -1.48 0.88 -6.56
N TYR A 182 -0.78 0.35 -5.56
CA TYR A 182 0.63 0.67 -5.36
C TYR A 182 1.53 -0.11 -6.32
N VAL A 183 1.95 0.55 -7.40
CA VAL A 183 2.73 -0.06 -8.49
C VAL A 183 4.23 0.24 -8.41
N LEU A 184 4.67 0.86 -7.31
CA LEU A 184 6.06 1.18 -6.94
C LEU A 184 6.80 2.16 -7.88
N GLN A 185 6.75 1.97 -9.20
CA GLN A 185 7.58 2.68 -10.18
C GLN A 185 6.74 3.36 -11.26
N PHE A 186 7.16 4.54 -11.72
CA PHE A 186 6.53 5.19 -12.88
C PHE A 186 6.62 4.34 -14.16
N SER A 187 7.72 3.60 -14.35
CA SER A 187 7.88 2.69 -15.50
C SER A 187 6.85 1.56 -15.51
N ALA A 188 6.41 1.15 -14.32
CA ALA A 188 5.36 0.16 -14.14
C ALA A 188 3.98 0.73 -14.41
N TYR A 189 3.70 1.92 -13.85
CA TYR A 189 2.50 2.67 -14.15
C TYR A 189 2.27 2.75 -15.67
N ASN A 190 3.26 3.20 -16.44
CA ASN A 190 3.14 3.30 -17.90
C ASN A 190 2.84 1.95 -18.59
N LYS A 191 3.34 0.83 -18.08
CA LYS A 191 3.06 -0.49 -18.65
C LYS A 191 1.66 -0.99 -18.31
N LEU A 192 1.17 -0.64 -17.13
CA LEU A 192 -0.09 -1.12 -16.60
C LEU A 192 -1.26 -0.22 -16.97
N ASP A 193 -1.05 1.07 -17.25
CA ASP A 193 -2.09 2.03 -17.63
C ASP A 193 -2.86 1.57 -18.90
N ASP A 194 -2.16 1.00 -19.88
CA ASP A 194 -2.78 0.43 -21.08
C ASP A 194 -3.50 -0.92 -20.85
N THR A 195 -3.24 -1.57 -19.70
CA THR A 195 -3.71 -2.94 -19.42
C THR A 195 -4.82 -2.98 -18.38
N LEU A 196 -4.76 -2.10 -17.39
CA LEU A 196 -5.72 -2.04 -16.29
C LEU A 196 -6.93 -1.19 -16.68
N PRO A 197 -8.15 -1.68 -16.47
CA PRO A 197 -9.32 -0.84 -16.64
C PRO A 197 -9.41 0.20 -15.51
N GLY A 198 -9.97 1.38 -15.80
CA GLY A 198 -10.23 2.41 -14.80
C GLY A 198 -11.29 2.02 -13.75
N HIS A 199 -12.01 0.90 -13.97
CA HIS A 199 -12.96 0.35 -13.02
C HIS A 199 -12.77 -1.16 -12.84
N VAL A 200 -12.92 -1.63 -11.60
CA VAL A 200 -12.68 -3.02 -11.22
C VAL A 200 -13.76 -3.61 -10.31
N THR A 201 -13.83 -4.94 -10.31
CA THR A 201 -14.73 -5.73 -9.47
C THR A 201 -13.99 -6.19 -8.22
N VAL A 202 -14.35 -5.62 -7.07
CA VAL A 202 -13.70 -5.88 -5.78
C VAL A 202 -14.62 -6.71 -4.89
N LYS A 203 -14.03 -7.73 -4.25
CA LYS A 203 -14.67 -8.51 -3.19
C LYS A 203 -13.83 -8.43 -1.93
N LYS A 204 -14.48 -8.17 -0.79
CA LYS A 204 -13.85 -8.44 0.50
C LYS A 204 -13.72 -9.95 0.68
N GLN A 205 -12.50 -10.45 0.67
CA GLN A 205 -12.23 -11.89 0.66
C GLN A 205 -10.93 -12.14 1.40
N LYS A 206 -10.94 -13.08 2.36
CA LYS A 206 -9.70 -13.62 2.90
C LYS A 206 -9.01 -14.42 1.80
N CYS A 207 -7.89 -13.93 1.31
CA CYS A 207 -7.09 -14.63 0.33
C CYS A 207 -5.59 -14.41 0.58
N LYS A 208 -4.76 -15.25 -0.04
CA LYS A 208 -3.32 -15.24 0.22
C LYS A 208 -2.66 -14.09 -0.53
N ILE A 209 -2.15 -13.11 0.21
CA ILE A 209 -1.23 -12.11 -0.34
C ILE A 209 0.08 -12.82 -0.72
N LEU A 210 0.51 -12.65 -1.96
CA LEU A 210 1.80 -13.14 -2.44
C LEU A 210 2.80 -11.98 -2.45
N SER A 211 4.09 -12.28 -2.33
CA SER A 211 5.12 -11.27 -2.57
C SER A 211 5.58 -11.33 -4.02
N TYR A 212 5.51 -10.19 -4.69
CA TYR A 212 6.01 -10.02 -6.06
C TYR A 212 7.37 -9.31 -6.09
N VAL A 213 7.95 -9.00 -4.93
CA VAL A 213 9.30 -8.47 -4.81
C VAL A 213 10.31 -9.43 -5.47
N THR A 214 11.24 -8.86 -6.21
CA THR A 214 12.36 -9.54 -6.87
C THR A 214 13.65 -8.77 -6.60
N SER A 215 14.79 -9.35 -6.92
CA SER A 215 16.08 -8.65 -6.84
C SER A 215 16.12 -7.37 -7.69
N LYS A 216 15.35 -7.30 -8.79
CA LYS A 216 15.21 -6.08 -9.60
C LYS A 216 14.40 -5.00 -8.87
N VAL A 217 13.36 -5.39 -8.14
CA VAL A 217 12.56 -4.48 -7.30
C VAL A 217 13.43 -3.94 -6.15
N GLU A 218 14.17 -4.82 -5.48
CA GLU A 218 15.10 -4.45 -4.39
C GLU A 218 16.23 -3.55 -4.89
N SER A 219 16.82 -3.86 -6.05
CA SER A 219 17.86 -3.04 -6.68
C SER A 219 17.33 -1.66 -7.06
N TRP A 220 16.15 -1.57 -7.69
CA TRP A 220 15.54 -0.27 -7.98
C TRP A 220 15.30 0.55 -6.71
N ALA A 221 14.91 -0.11 -5.62
CA ALA A 221 14.64 0.52 -4.34
C ALA A 221 15.91 0.85 -3.52
N GLU A 222 17.11 0.59 -4.05
CA GLU A 222 18.40 0.78 -3.37
C GLU A 222 18.51 -0.02 -2.05
N LEU A 223 18.03 -1.27 -2.05
CA LEU A 223 18.08 -2.15 -0.87
C LEU A 223 19.22 -3.20 -0.91
N ASN A 224 19.76 -3.48 -2.09
CA ASN A 224 20.83 -4.47 -2.30
C ASN A 224 22.19 -3.81 -2.58
N VAL A 225 22.39 -2.59 -2.08
CA VAL A 225 23.60 -1.77 -2.31
C VAL A 225 24.64 -2.01 -1.23
#